data_AF-A0A8C3LNX3-F1
#
_entry.id   AF-A0A8C3LNX3-F1
#
_cell.length_a   1.000
_cell.length_b   1.000
_cell.length_c   1.000
_cell.angle_alpha   90.00
_cell.angle_beta   90.00
_cell.angle_gamma   90.00
#
_symmetry.space_group_name_H-M   'P 1'
#
loop_
_entity.id
_entity.type
_entity.pdbx_description
1 polymer ?
#
loop_
_entity_poly.entity_id
_entity_poly.type
_entity_poly.pdbx_seq_one_letter_code
_entity_poly.pdbx_strand_id
1 'polypeptide(L)'
;LLISNLLLFLQTLEAILNFKYSGGPGHIEGYYRNLSLGLHVEVEPSVFFTRVSTLPATSTRQCHLLLDVFNSTEHELTISARNNEDLILHAGECQRMAIQVDKFNFESFPEPPADGTQYANAKQLEEERQQAKGLEINSKLDICWKIISFHKYLL
;
A
#
# COMPACT_ATOMS: atom_id res chain seq x y z
N LEU A 1 -14.71 -1.14 7.68
CA LEU A 1 -14.40 0.23 7.23
C LEU A 1 -13.01 0.59 7.74
N LEU A 2 -11.97 0.29 6.95
CA LEU A 2 -10.56 0.71 7.13
C LEU A 2 -9.60 0.05 6.11
N ILE A 3 -10.08 -0.83 5.23
CA ILE A 3 -9.32 -1.28 4.04
C ILE A 3 -9.59 -0.36 2.83
N SER A 4 -10.48 0.62 2.96
CA SER A 4 -10.70 1.64 1.93
C SER A 4 -9.49 2.57 1.72
N ASN A 5 -8.56 2.67 2.68
CA ASN A 5 -7.29 3.39 2.51
C ASN A 5 -6.15 2.49 1.98
N LEU A 6 -6.40 1.18 1.81
CA LEU A 6 -5.49 0.27 1.10
C LEU A 6 -5.97 0.01 -0.34
N LEU A 7 -7.13 0.58 -0.72
CA LEU A 7 -7.70 0.53 -2.06
C LEU A 7 -7.29 1.79 -2.80
N LEU A 8 -6.50 1.62 -3.87
CA LEU A 8 -6.35 2.54 -4.98
C LEU A 8 -5.75 3.91 -4.64
N PHE A 9 -4.46 3.96 -4.33
CA PHE A 9 -3.70 5.15 -4.68
C PHE A 9 -3.09 4.93 -6.07
N LEU A 10 -3.77 5.42 -7.11
CA LEU A 10 -3.11 5.73 -8.37
C LEU A 10 -2.16 6.89 -8.05
N GLN A 11 -0.88 6.57 -7.94
CA GLN A 11 0.13 7.59 -7.68
C GLN A 11 0.72 8.03 -9.01
N THR A 12 0.60 9.30 -9.34
CA THR A 12 1.35 9.89 -10.43
C THR A 12 2.65 10.46 -9.89
N LEU A 13 3.77 10.12 -10.54
CA LEU A 13 5.07 10.71 -10.26
C LEU A 13 5.46 11.57 -11.46
N GLU A 14 5.60 12.88 -11.21
CA GLU A 14 6.08 13.83 -12.20
C GLU A 14 7.48 14.30 -11.83
N ALA A 15 8.37 14.34 -12.82
CA ALA A 15 9.73 14.82 -12.63
C ALA A 15 10.22 15.55 -13.88
N ILE A 16 11.09 16.55 -13.70
CA ILE A 16 11.79 17.20 -14.80
C ILE A 16 13.28 16.97 -14.62
N LEU A 17 13.90 16.24 -15.55
CA LEU A 17 15.33 16.07 -15.60
C LEU A 17 15.93 17.19 -16.46
N ASN A 18 16.84 17.96 -15.85
CA ASN A 18 17.53 19.03 -16.54
C ASN A 18 18.98 18.61 -16.79
N PHE A 19 19.35 18.52 -18.05
CA PHE A 19 20.69 18.19 -18.50
C PHE A 19 21.38 19.44 -19.02
N LYS A 20 22.53 19.75 -18.44
CA LYS A 20 23.47 20.70 -19.03
C LYS A 20 24.63 19.92 -19.61
N TYR A 21 24.94 20.16 -20.87
CA TYR A 21 26.11 19.58 -21.49
C TYR A 21 26.86 20.62 -22.31
N SER A 22 28.18 20.50 -22.33
CA SER A 22 29.10 21.39 -23.04
C SER A 22 30.26 20.57 -23.56
N GLY A 23 30.82 20.92 -24.71
CA GLY A 23 31.98 20.25 -25.27
C GLY A 23 32.70 21.09 -26.32
N GLY A 24 33.93 20.71 -26.64
CA GLY A 24 34.76 21.36 -27.66
C GLY A 24 35.09 22.82 -27.34
N PRO A 25 35.40 23.65 -28.35
CA PRO A 25 35.72 25.06 -28.18
C PRO A 25 34.64 25.86 -27.43
N GLY A 26 33.37 25.51 -27.64
CA GLY A 26 32.25 26.15 -26.95
C GLY A 26 32.26 25.96 -25.43
N HIS A 27 32.78 24.83 -24.91
CA HIS A 27 32.94 24.64 -23.46
C HIS A 27 34.00 25.59 -22.88
N ILE A 28 35.12 25.76 -23.59
CA ILE A 28 36.22 26.66 -23.18
C ILE A 28 35.72 28.12 -23.14
N GLU A 29 34.82 28.47 -24.07
CA GLU A 29 34.16 29.78 -24.14
C GLU A 29 32.95 29.93 -23.18
N GLY A 30 32.65 28.91 -22.37
CA GLY A 30 31.58 28.95 -21.36
C GLY A 30 30.16 28.67 -21.90
N TYR A 31 30.02 28.32 -23.18
CA TYR A 31 28.75 27.91 -23.76
C TYR A 31 28.38 26.48 -23.35
N TYR A 32 27.11 26.31 -23.02
CA TYR A 32 26.51 25.01 -22.77
C TYR A 32 25.14 24.94 -23.43
N ARG A 33 24.67 23.71 -23.64
CA ARG A 33 23.30 23.42 -24.05
C ARG A 33 22.53 22.96 -22.82
N ASN A 34 21.28 23.41 -22.73
CA ASN A 34 20.35 22.98 -21.71
C ASN A 34 19.25 22.15 -22.38
N LEU A 35 18.95 20.99 -21.81
CA LEU A 35 17.88 20.09 -22.24
C LEU A 35 17.04 19.78 -21.02
N SER A 36 15.72 19.90 -21.14
CA SER A 36 14.78 19.50 -20.10
C SER A 36 13.92 18.35 -20.60
N LEU A 37 13.83 17.28 -19.82
CA LEU A 37 13.00 16.11 -20.09
C LEU A 37 11.93 16.00 -18.99
N GLY A 38 10.66 16.10 -19.37
CA GLY A 38 9.55 15.79 -18.47
C GLY A 38 9.31 14.28 -18.42
N LEU A 39 9.18 13.73 -17.22
CA LEU A 39 8.73 12.38 -16.95
C LEU A 39 7.38 12.43 -16.26
N HIS A 40 6.43 11.66 -16.77
CA HIS A 40 5.13 11.42 -16.16
C HIS A 40 4.96 9.91 -16.02
N VAL A 41 4.86 9.43 -14.79
CA VAL A 41 4.76 8.00 -14.47
C VAL A 41 3.47 7.76 -13.73
N GLU A 42 2.61 6.90 -14.28
CA GLU A 42 1.40 6.41 -13.62
C GLU A 42 1.73 5.10 -12.90
N VAL A 43 1.44 5.05 -11.58
CA VAL A 43 1.65 3.86 -10.76
C VAL A 43 0.31 3.21 -10.47
N GLU A 44 0.11 2.01 -11.01
CA GLU A 44 -1.05 1.17 -10.74
C GLU A 44 -0.74 0.19 -9.58
N PRO A 45 -1.69 -0.04 -8.66
CA PRO A 45 -1.50 -1.03 -7.60
C PRO A 45 -1.51 -2.45 -8.16
N SER A 46 -0.63 -3.30 -7.65
CA SER A 46 -0.48 -4.71 -8.06
C SER A 46 -1.45 -5.67 -7.36
N VAL A 47 -1.96 -5.28 -6.19
CA VAL A 47 -2.81 -6.12 -5.34
C VAL A 47 -4.01 -5.32 -4.87
N PHE A 48 -5.18 -5.94 -4.93
CA PHE A 48 -6.44 -5.37 -4.50
C PHE A 48 -7.13 -6.24 -3.45
N PHE A 49 -7.58 -5.62 -2.36
CA PHE A 49 -8.44 -6.29 -1.39
C PHE A 49 -9.89 -5.92 -1.69
N THR A 50 -10.60 -6.80 -2.39
CA THR A 50 -11.94 -6.52 -2.93
C THR A 50 -13.04 -6.72 -1.89
N ARG A 51 -12.81 -7.58 -0.90
CA ARG A 51 -13.75 -7.84 0.19
C ARG A 51 -13.02 -8.21 1.47
N VAL A 52 -13.64 -7.86 2.58
CA VAL A 52 -13.14 -8.11 3.93
C VAL A 52 -14.29 -8.61 4.80
N SER A 53 -14.07 -9.71 5.51
CA SER A 53 -15.02 -10.20 6.53
C SER A 53 -14.28 -10.95 7.65
N THR A 54 -15.00 -11.34 8.70
CA THR A 54 -14.42 -12.08 9.83
C THR A 54 -15.25 -13.30 10.15
N LEU A 55 -14.59 -14.41 10.48
CA LEU A 55 -15.23 -15.59 11.09
C LEU A 55 -14.73 -15.78 12.53
N PRO A 56 -15.59 -16.22 13.45
CA PRO A 56 -15.15 -16.58 14.79
C PRO A 56 -14.13 -17.73 14.74
N ALA A 57 -13.16 -17.71 15.65
CA ALA A 57 -12.25 -18.82 15.89
C ALA A 57 -12.68 -19.59 17.15
N THR A 58 -12.06 -20.76 17.38
CA THR A 58 -12.32 -21.59 18.56
C THR A 58 -12.00 -20.84 19.87
N SER A 59 -10.98 -19.98 19.86
CA SER A 59 -10.65 -19.11 20.99
C SER A 59 -11.50 -17.84 20.97
N THR A 60 -12.02 -17.45 22.14
CA THR A 60 -12.78 -16.20 22.31
C THR A 60 -11.94 -14.94 22.08
N ARG A 61 -10.60 -15.06 22.11
CA ARG A 61 -9.65 -13.98 21.86
C ARG A 61 -9.26 -13.84 20.40
N GLN A 62 -9.63 -14.79 19.53
CA GLN A 62 -9.18 -14.82 18.14
C GLN A 62 -10.35 -14.80 17.15
N CYS A 63 -10.04 -14.41 15.92
CA CYS A 63 -10.92 -14.55 14.76
C CYS A 63 -10.09 -14.85 13.50
N HIS A 64 -10.76 -15.35 12.47
CA HIS A 64 -10.21 -15.45 11.12
C HIS A 64 -10.63 -14.20 10.34
N LEU A 65 -9.66 -13.38 9.95
CA LEU A 65 -9.86 -12.30 8.99
C LEU A 65 -9.83 -12.89 7.58
N LEU A 66 -10.92 -12.71 6.84
CA LEU A 66 -11.05 -13.15 5.46
C LEU A 66 -10.83 -11.97 4.53
N LEU A 67 -9.92 -12.14 3.58
CA LEU A 67 -9.55 -11.13 2.59
C LEU A 67 -9.69 -11.72 1.19
N ASP A 68 -10.54 -11.14 0.36
CA ASP A 68 -10.58 -11.48 -1.08
C ASP A 68 -9.51 -10.67 -1.78
N VAL A 69 -8.44 -11.33 -2.20
CA VAL A 69 -7.24 -10.72 -2.74
C VAL A 69 -7.14 -10.96 -4.23
N PHE A 70 -7.04 -9.89 -5.00
CA PHE A 70 -7.00 -9.89 -6.45
C PHE A 70 -5.64 -9.42 -6.96
N ASN A 71 -5.08 -10.16 -7.90
CA ASN A 71 -3.88 -9.82 -8.66
C ASN A 71 -4.26 -9.03 -9.90
N SER A 72 -3.92 -7.75 -9.95
CA SER A 72 -4.13 -6.90 -11.14
C SER A 72 -2.98 -6.96 -12.14
N THR A 73 -1.88 -7.64 -11.81
CA THR A 73 -0.71 -7.72 -12.67
C THR A 73 -0.84 -8.85 -13.69
N GLU A 74 -0.01 -8.78 -14.74
CA GLU A 74 0.12 -9.84 -15.75
C GLU A 74 1.04 -10.98 -15.30
N HIS A 75 1.55 -10.91 -14.07
CA HIS A 75 2.56 -11.82 -13.55
C HIS A 75 2.01 -12.57 -12.33
N GLU A 76 2.59 -13.73 -12.05
CA GLU A 76 2.32 -14.42 -10.79
C GLU A 76 2.86 -13.59 -9.61
N LEU A 77 2.08 -13.53 -8.53
CA LEU A 77 2.49 -12.93 -7.27
C LEU A 77 2.37 -13.91 -6.11
N THR A 78 3.21 -13.72 -5.11
CA THR A 78 3.14 -14.43 -3.84
C THR A 78 2.76 -13.44 -2.75
N ILE A 79 1.72 -13.76 -1.99
CA ILE A 79 1.25 -13.00 -0.82
C ILE A 79 1.59 -13.79 0.43
N SER A 80 2.23 -13.13 1.38
CA SER A 80 2.60 -13.66 2.68
C SER A 80 1.92 -12.84 3.77
N ALA A 81 1.59 -13.48 4.89
CA ALA A 81 1.08 -12.80 6.08
C ALA A 81 1.61 -13.49 7.34
N ARG A 82 1.56 -12.79 8.48
CA ARG A 82 2.03 -13.33 9.76
C ARG A 82 1.31 -14.64 10.08
N ASN A 83 2.09 -15.69 10.33
CA ASN A 83 1.61 -17.02 10.74
C ASN A 83 0.61 -17.65 9.76
N ASN A 84 0.69 -17.33 8.48
CA ASN A 84 -0.14 -17.95 7.43
C ASN A 84 0.72 -18.56 6.34
N GLU A 85 0.16 -19.52 5.61
CA GLU A 85 0.79 -20.06 4.40
C GLU A 85 0.79 -19.00 3.29
N ASP A 86 1.83 -19.05 2.45
CA ASP A 86 1.95 -18.17 1.30
C ASP A 86 0.87 -18.49 0.27
N LEU A 87 0.17 -17.46 -0.19
CA LEU A 87 -0.84 -17.53 -1.23
C LEU A 87 -0.23 -17.13 -2.56
N ILE A 88 -0.19 -18.05 -3.51
CA ILE A 88 0.25 -17.79 -4.89
C ILE A 88 -0.98 -17.42 -5.72
N LEU A 89 -0.91 -16.29 -6.43
CA LEU A 89 -1.96 -15.80 -7.30
C LEU A 89 -1.43 -15.62 -8.73
N HIS A 90 -2.08 -16.25 -9.69
CA HIS A 90 -1.81 -16.03 -11.10
C HIS A 90 -2.35 -14.67 -11.59
N ALA A 91 -1.97 -14.27 -12.80
CA ALA A 91 -2.40 -13.02 -13.40
C ALA A 91 -3.93 -12.91 -13.45
N GLY A 92 -4.49 -11.80 -12.97
CA GLY A 92 -5.94 -11.58 -12.94
C GLY A 92 -6.72 -12.48 -11.98
N GLU A 93 -6.05 -13.23 -11.10
CA GLU A 93 -6.71 -14.16 -10.20
C GLU A 93 -7.20 -13.46 -8.92
N CYS A 94 -8.36 -13.89 -8.41
CA CYS A 94 -8.89 -13.49 -7.10
C CYS A 94 -9.08 -14.71 -6.22
N GLN A 95 -8.42 -14.77 -5.06
CA GLN A 95 -8.64 -15.83 -4.08
C GLN A 95 -8.86 -15.28 -2.68
N ARG A 96 -9.52 -16.07 -1.83
CA ARG A 96 -9.80 -15.72 -0.44
C ARG A 96 -8.70 -16.23 0.48
N MET A 97 -7.98 -15.31 1.13
CA MET A 97 -7.03 -15.58 2.19
C MET A 97 -7.72 -15.52 3.56
N ALA A 98 -7.43 -16.46 4.45
CA ALA A 98 -7.88 -16.45 5.83
C ALA A 98 -6.69 -16.30 6.77
N ILE A 99 -6.65 -15.25 7.58
CA ILE A 99 -5.57 -14.98 8.54
C ILE A 99 -6.13 -15.07 9.95
N GLN A 100 -5.61 -15.97 10.77
CA GLN A 100 -5.98 -16.04 12.17
C GLN A 100 -5.26 -14.94 12.96
N VAL A 101 -6.03 -14.09 13.62
CA VAL A 101 -5.50 -12.98 14.43
C VAL A 101 -6.19 -12.90 15.78
N ASP A 102 -5.48 -12.32 16.75
CA ASP A 102 -6.13 -11.85 17.97
C ASP A 102 -7.09 -10.72 17.63
N LYS A 103 -8.23 -10.69 18.32
CA LYS A 103 -9.21 -9.62 18.17
C LYS A 103 -8.54 -8.28 18.45
N PHE A 104 -8.71 -7.34 17.51
CA PHE A 104 -8.24 -5.98 17.69
C PHE A 104 -9.02 -5.33 18.85
N ASN A 105 -8.29 -4.75 19.80
CA ASN A 105 -8.87 -4.02 20.92
C ASN A 105 -8.64 -2.53 20.70
N PHE A 106 -9.69 -1.83 20.32
CA PHE A 106 -9.63 -0.39 20.05
C PHE A 106 -10.20 0.46 21.21
N GLU A 107 -10.41 -0.11 22.39
CA GLU A 107 -10.99 0.60 23.54
C GLU A 107 -10.01 1.55 24.24
N SER A 108 -8.71 1.43 23.95
CA SER A 108 -7.68 2.34 24.48
C SER A 108 -7.67 3.72 23.82
N PHE A 109 -8.42 3.92 22.73
CA PHE A 109 -8.45 5.20 22.01
C PHE A 109 -9.52 6.12 22.60
N PRO A 110 -9.18 7.34 23.03
CA PRO A 110 -10.12 8.25 23.69
C PRO A 110 -11.34 8.53 22.82
N GLU A 111 -12.54 8.47 23.41
CA GLU A 111 -13.79 8.84 22.76
C GLU A 111 -13.80 10.36 22.48
N PRO A 112 -14.42 10.80 21.36
CA PRO A 112 -14.54 12.23 21.09
C PRO A 112 -15.32 12.92 22.22
N PRO A 113 -14.95 14.16 22.60
CA PRO A 113 -15.70 14.91 23.59
C PRO A 113 -17.15 15.09 23.10
N ALA A 114 -18.12 14.76 23.96
CA ALA A 114 -19.54 14.81 23.65
C ALA A 114 -20.06 16.23 23.33
N ASP A 115 -19.29 17.26 23.68
CA ASP A 115 -19.66 18.66 23.50
C ASP A 115 -19.14 19.19 22.16
N GLY A 116 -20.06 19.44 21.23
CA GLY A 116 -19.81 19.84 19.84
C GLY A 116 -19.21 21.24 19.63
N THR A 117 -18.17 21.63 20.38
CA THR A 117 -17.61 23.00 20.34
C THR A 117 -16.23 23.11 19.68
N GLN A 118 -15.62 22.04 19.15
CA GLN A 118 -14.31 22.12 18.47
C GLN A 118 -14.19 21.19 17.26
N TYR A 119 -14.86 21.53 16.16
CA TYR A 119 -14.88 20.71 14.93
C TYR A 119 -13.52 20.54 14.24
N ALA A 120 -12.57 21.49 14.39
CA ALA A 120 -11.24 21.39 13.79
C ALA A 120 -10.36 20.33 14.47
N ASN A 121 -10.35 20.29 15.81
CA ASN A 121 -9.59 19.31 16.59
C ASN A 121 -10.20 17.91 16.53
N ALA A 122 -11.53 17.80 16.49
CA ALA A 122 -12.22 16.51 16.44
C ALA A 122 -11.92 15.72 15.14
N LYS A 123 -11.83 16.42 14.00
CA LYS A 123 -11.51 15.77 12.72
C LYS A 123 -10.07 15.25 12.69
N GLN A 124 -9.11 16.06 13.11
CA GLN A 124 -7.70 15.66 13.18
C GLN A 124 -7.49 14.50 14.16
N LEU A 125 -8.15 14.53 15.32
CA LEU A 125 -8.10 13.44 16.30
C LEU A 125 -8.66 12.13 15.73
N GLU A 126 -9.76 12.18 14.97
CA GLU A 126 -10.31 10.99 14.31
C GLU A 126 -9.38 10.47 13.21
N GLU A 127 -8.72 11.34 12.44
CA GLU A 127 -7.70 10.97 11.46
C GLU A 127 -6.50 10.28 12.12
N GLU A 128 -5.96 10.85 13.19
CA GLU A 128 -4.86 10.24 13.97
C GLU A 128 -5.26 8.89 14.56
N ARG A 129 -6.49 8.77 15.06
CA ARG A 129 -7.03 7.51 15.58
C ARG A 129 -7.14 6.46 14.48
N GLN A 130 -7.65 6.83 13.31
CA GLN A 130 -7.73 5.93 12.16
C GLN A 130 -6.34 5.49 11.70
N GLN A 131 -5.37 6.40 11.69
CA GLN A 131 -3.98 6.09 11.38
C GLN A 131 -3.37 5.11 12.39
N ALA A 132 -3.55 5.34 13.69
CA ALA A 132 -3.07 4.46 14.75
C ALA A 132 -3.67 3.05 14.64
N LYS A 133 -4.98 2.95 14.35
CA LYS A 133 -5.65 1.66 14.09
C LYS A 133 -5.08 0.97 12.86
N GLY A 134 -4.85 1.72 11.78
CA GLY A 134 -4.24 1.20 10.56
C GLY A 134 -2.85 0.61 10.82
N LEU A 135 -2.01 1.30 11.61
CA LEU A 135 -0.69 0.82 12.00
C LEU A 135 -0.75 -0.44 12.86
N GLU A 136 -1.68 -0.52 13.82
CA GLU A 136 -1.87 -1.73 14.63
C GLU A 136 -2.31 -2.92 13.78
N ILE A 137 -3.25 -2.72 12.86
CA ILE A 137 -3.70 -3.74 11.93
C ILE A 137 -2.54 -4.21 11.05
N ASN A 138 -1.78 -3.28 10.47
CA ASN A 138 -0.64 -3.61 9.62
C ASN A 138 0.43 -4.40 10.38
N SER A 139 0.78 -3.98 11.60
CA SER A 139 1.76 -4.67 12.44
C SER A 139 1.36 -6.10 12.78
N LYS A 140 0.06 -6.32 13.07
CA LYS A 140 -0.48 -7.64 13.40
C LYS A 140 -0.59 -8.56 12.19
N LEU A 141 -1.04 -8.05 11.05
CA LEU A 141 -1.24 -8.85 9.84
C LEU A 141 0.05 -9.11 9.06
N ASP A 142 0.94 -8.11 8.99
CA ASP A 142 2.24 -8.20 8.32
C ASP A 142 2.13 -8.69 6.86
N ILE A 143 1.11 -8.22 6.14
CA ILE A 143 0.83 -8.66 4.77
C ILE A 143 1.86 -8.04 3.82
N CYS A 144 2.61 -8.90 3.14
CA CYS A 144 3.60 -8.51 2.15
C CYS A 144 3.39 -9.30 0.87
N TRP A 145 3.65 -8.68 -0.28
CA TRP A 145 3.58 -9.36 -1.57
C TRP A 145 4.82 -9.13 -2.43
N LYS A 146 5.10 -10.11 -3.29
CA LYS A 146 6.21 -10.07 -4.25
C LYS A 146 5.70 -10.57 -5.59
N ILE A 147 5.98 -9.80 -6.64
CA ILE A 147 5.79 -10.24 -8.03
C ILE A 147 7.04 -11.03 -8.41
N ILE A 148 6.89 -12.16 -9.11
CA ILE A 148 8.05 -12.90 -9.60
C ILE A 148 8.87 -11.98 -10.50
N SER A 149 10.07 -11.62 -10.04
CA SER A 149 11.01 -10.85 -10.85
C SER A 149 11.60 -11.78 -11.89
N PHE A 150 11.22 -11.62 -13.16
CA PHE A 150 12.01 -12.19 -14.24
C PHE A 150 13.37 -11.50 -14.24
N HIS A 151 14.39 -12.17 -13.71
CA HIS A 151 15.75 -11.94 -14.20
C HIS A 151 15.75 -12.45 -15.64
N LYS A 152 15.33 -11.61 -16.59
CA LYS A 152 15.60 -11.85 -18.00
C LYS A 152 17.12 -11.97 -18.07
N TYR A 153 17.59 -13.18 -18.31
CA TYR A 153 18.93 -13.42 -18.82
C TYR A 153 19.10 -12.49 -20.03
N LEU A 154 19.82 -11.40 -19.83
CA LEU A 154 20.40 -10.64 -20.93
C LEU A 154 21.48 -11.57 -21.51
N LEU A 155 21.11 -12.32 -22.54
CA LEU A 155 22.03 -12.92 -23.50
C LEU A 155 21.91 -12.12 -24.80
#